data_AF-A0A834MV45-F1
#
_entry.id   AF-A0A834MV45-F1
#
_cell.length_a   1.000
_cell.length_b   1.000
_cell.length_c   1.000
_cell.angle_alpha   90.00
_cell.angle_beta   90.00
_cell.angle_gamma   90.00
#
_symmetry.space_group_name_H-M   'P 1'
#
loop_
_entity.id
_entity.type
_entity.pdbx_description
1 polymer ?
#
loop_
_entity_poly.entity_id
_entity_poly.type
_entity_poly.pdbx_seq_one_letter_code
_entity_poly.pdbx_strand_id
1 'polypeptide(L)'
;MENYPAKGYNIFMDNFFTSISLAKYLCKQKTYITEMIRRNRKSLPKKFMDKFVAEETKYFKTQFLQLALENHNCSIIFYSQNEKHMKYIKDFLVRLVMPLEN
;
A
#
# COMPACT_ATOMS: atom_id res chain seq x y z
N MET A 1 -26.04 3.36 11.33
CA MET A 1 -24.58 3.21 11.17
C MET A 1 -23.93 4.27 12.02
N GLU A 2 -23.07 3.87 12.95
CA GLU A 2 -22.37 4.79 13.85
C GLU A 2 -21.39 5.67 13.06
N ASN A 3 -21.17 6.91 13.50
CA ASN A 3 -20.32 7.88 12.81
C ASN A 3 -18.84 7.63 13.17
N TYR A 4 -18.13 6.85 12.35
CA TYR A 4 -16.70 6.55 12.51
C TYR A 4 -15.68 7.54 11.92
N PRO A 5 -16.01 8.62 11.16
CA PRO A 5 -14.99 9.57 10.71
C PRO A 5 -14.28 10.26 11.90
N ALA A 6 -13.05 10.74 11.68
CA ALA A 6 -12.30 11.60 12.60
C ALA A 6 -11.71 10.97 13.88
N LYS A 7 -11.78 9.64 14.05
CA LYS A 7 -11.20 8.93 15.21
C LYS A 7 -9.79 8.37 14.99
N GLY A 8 -9.14 8.65 13.85
CA GLY A 8 -7.77 8.18 13.59
C GLY A 8 -7.67 6.72 13.11
N TYR A 9 -8.79 6.11 12.73
CA TYR A 9 -8.81 4.70 12.29
C TYR A 9 -8.05 4.48 10.97
N ASN A 10 -7.50 3.27 10.85
CA ASN A 10 -6.98 2.72 9.59
C ASN A 10 -8.03 1.74 9.01
N ILE A 11 -8.48 2.00 7.80
CA ILE A 11 -9.38 1.13 7.06
C ILE A 11 -8.55 0.25 6.13
N PHE A 12 -8.78 -1.06 6.18
CA PHE A 12 -8.25 -2.00 5.20
C PHE A 12 -9.29 -2.21 4.11
N MET A 13 -8.94 -1.92 2.85
CA MET A 13 -9.89 -2.02 1.72
C MET A 13 -9.32 -2.90 0.61
N ASP A 14 -10.21 -3.66 -0.02
CA ASP A 14 -9.93 -4.33 -1.29
C ASP A 14 -9.82 -3.29 -2.42
N ASN A 15 -9.02 -3.59 -3.45
CA ASN A 15 -8.70 -2.76 -4.59
C ASN A 15 -9.92 -2.21 -5.36
N PHE A 16 -11.11 -2.82 -5.20
CA PHE A 16 -12.32 -2.46 -5.92
C PHE A 16 -12.87 -1.12 -5.45
N PHE A 17 -12.78 -0.86 -4.16
CA PHE A 17 -13.36 0.33 -3.53
C PHE A 17 -12.40 1.53 -3.49
N THR A 18 -11.20 1.37 -4.06
CA THR A 18 -10.14 2.35 -3.83
C THR A 18 -10.13 3.41 -4.90
N SER A 19 -9.86 4.65 -4.52
CA SER A 19 -9.46 5.70 -5.46
C SER A 19 -8.58 6.70 -4.74
N ILE A 20 -7.67 7.35 -5.46
CA ILE A 20 -6.82 8.39 -4.86
C ILE A 20 -7.66 9.53 -4.30
N SER A 21 -8.75 9.89 -4.96
CA SER A 21 -9.66 10.94 -4.50
C SER A 21 -10.30 10.56 -3.16
N LEU A 22 -10.76 9.32 -3.02
CA LEU A 22 -11.29 8.79 -1.76
C LEU A 22 -10.22 8.77 -0.66
N ALA A 23 -9.01 8.32 -0.98
CA ALA A 23 -7.88 8.32 -0.06
C ALA A 23 -7.55 9.75 0.42
N LYS A 24 -7.53 10.74 -0.47
CA LYS A 24 -7.34 12.16 -0.12
C LYS A 24 -8.46 12.68 0.78
N TYR A 25 -9.70 12.34 0.48
CA TYR A 25 -10.86 12.77 1.25
C TYR A 25 -10.80 12.21 2.68
N LEU A 26 -10.59 10.90 2.83
CA LEU A 26 -10.51 10.24 4.14
C LEU A 26 -9.32 10.75 4.95
N CYS A 27 -8.17 11.00 4.31
CA CYS A 27 -7.01 11.58 4.97
C CYS A 27 -7.33 12.94 5.63
N LYS A 28 -8.09 13.80 4.95
CA LYS A 28 -8.54 15.10 5.49
C LYS A 28 -9.47 14.92 6.70
N GLN A 29 -10.20 13.81 6.76
CA GLN A 29 -11.09 13.43 7.86
C GLN A 29 -10.38 12.64 8.96
N LYS A 30 -9.03 12.63 9.01
CA LYS A 30 -8.23 11.82 9.97
C LYS A 30 -8.60 10.34 9.94
N THR A 31 -8.87 9.81 8.75
CA THR A 31 -9.12 8.39 8.50
C THR A 31 -8.13 7.93 7.44
N TYR A 32 -7.35 6.91 7.76
CA TYR A 32 -6.28 6.43 6.89
C TYR A 32 -6.72 5.16 6.18
N ILE A 33 -6.20 4.93 4.98
CA ILE A 33 -6.50 3.71 4.21
C ILE A 33 -5.22 2.93 4.04
N THR A 34 -5.33 1.61 4.12
CA THR A 34 -4.32 0.66 3.68
C THR A 34 -4.96 -0.32 2.71
N GLU A 35 -4.35 -0.48 1.55
CA GLU A 35 -4.94 -1.23 0.45
C GLU A 35 -3.88 -1.90 -0.40
N MET A 36 -4.29 -2.94 -1.10
CA MET A 36 -3.54 -3.49 -2.23
C MET A 36 -3.96 -2.75 -3.50
N ILE A 37 -2.98 -2.29 -4.28
CA ILE A 37 -3.21 -1.62 -5.56
C ILE A 37 -2.74 -2.51 -6.69
N ARG A 38 -3.53 -2.57 -7.78
CA ARG A 38 -3.12 -3.23 -9.02
C ARG A 38 -2.00 -2.43 -9.69
N ARG A 39 -0.95 -3.13 -10.16
CA ARG A 39 0.19 -2.55 -10.89
C ARG A 39 -0.24 -1.63 -12.05
N ASN A 40 -1.31 -1.97 -12.77
CA ASN A 40 -1.76 -1.21 -13.94
C ASN A 40 -2.50 0.12 -13.62
N ARG A 41 -2.55 0.57 -12.36
CA ARG A 41 -3.15 1.87 -12.03
C ARG A 41 -2.32 3.04 -12.58
N LYS A 42 -2.98 3.89 -13.38
CA LYS A 42 -2.39 5.11 -13.98
C LYS A 42 -1.74 6.07 -12.98
N SER A 43 -2.14 5.99 -11.72
CA SER A 43 -1.66 6.86 -10.66
C SER A 43 -0.40 6.40 -9.95
N LEU A 44 0.08 5.19 -10.26
CA LEU A 44 1.36 4.72 -9.74
C LEU A 44 2.51 5.39 -10.51
N PRO A 45 3.63 5.73 -9.84
CA PRO A 45 4.82 6.23 -10.52
C PRO A 45 5.26 5.26 -11.62
N LYS A 46 5.70 5.75 -12.78
CA LYS A 46 6.17 4.89 -13.89
C LYS A 46 7.26 3.90 -13.47
N LYS A 47 8.08 4.27 -12.47
CA LYS A 47 9.10 3.40 -11.85
C LYS A 47 8.53 2.12 -11.21
N PHE A 48 7.21 2.02 -11.00
CA PHE A 48 6.54 0.79 -10.55
C PHE A 48 6.14 -0.15 -11.69
N MET A 49 6.18 0.33 -12.92
CA MET A 49 5.81 -0.43 -14.11
C MET A 49 7.01 -1.18 -14.68
N ASP A 50 8.22 -0.77 -14.34
CA ASP A 50 9.45 -1.47 -14.70
C ASP A 50 9.45 -2.84 -14.03
N LYS A 51 9.87 -3.89 -14.76
CA LYS A 51 10.04 -5.23 -14.18
C LYS A 51 11.03 -5.12 -13.02
N PHE A 52 10.60 -5.55 -11.85
CA PHE A 52 11.49 -5.69 -10.70
C PHE A 52 12.26 -7.01 -10.81
N VAL A 53 13.43 -7.05 -10.18
CA VAL A 53 14.10 -8.33 -9.95
C VAL A 53 13.22 -9.12 -8.97
N ALA A 54 13.09 -10.43 -9.16
CA ALA A 54 12.37 -11.25 -8.20
C ALA A 54 12.97 -11.06 -6.81
N GLU A 55 12.12 -11.03 -5.78
CA GLU A 55 12.48 -10.83 -4.38
C GLU A 55 12.96 -9.40 -4.03
N GLU A 56 12.76 -8.45 -4.94
CA GLU A 56 13.05 -7.05 -4.69
C GLU A 56 11.89 -6.36 -3.95
N THR A 57 12.22 -5.61 -2.90
CA THR A 57 11.29 -4.70 -2.21
C THR A 57 11.64 -3.26 -2.53
N LYS A 58 10.69 -2.49 -3.07
CA LYS A 58 10.88 -1.05 -3.29
C LYS A 58 9.91 -0.21 -2.49
N TYR A 59 10.47 0.80 -1.85
CA TYR A 59 9.73 1.79 -1.08
C TYR A 59 9.78 3.14 -1.80
N PHE A 60 8.60 3.74 -1.97
CA PHE A 60 8.47 5.06 -2.57
C PHE A 60 7.65 5.95 -1.64
N LYS A 61 8.25 7.07 -1.26
CA LYS A 61 7.56 8.15 -0.55
C LYS A 61 7.19 9.22 -1.56
N THR A 62 5.89 9.40 -1.77
CA THR A 62 5.31 10.45 -2.61
C THR A 62 4.43 11.34 -1.73
N GLN A 63 3.27 11.80 -2.22
CA GLN A 63 2.20 12.29 -1.36
C GLN A 63 1.69 11.18 -0.39
N PHE A 64 1.93 9.92 -0.74
CA PHE A 64 1.54 8.74 0.03
C PHE A 64 2.68 7.73 0.07
N LEU A 65 2.60 6.78 0.99
CA LEU A 65 3.57 5.71 1.15
C LEU A 65 3.17 4.54 0.28
N GLN A 66 4.12 4.05 -0.50
CA GLN A 66 3.91 2.93 -1.41
C GLN A 66 5.03 1.91 -1.22
N LEU A 67 4.66 0.64 -1.10
CA LEU A 67 5.58 -0.48 -0.98
C LEU A 67 5.24 -1.50 -2.06
N ALA A 68 6.18 -1.76 -2.97
CA ALA A 68 6.07 -2.85 -3.93
C ALA A 68 6.89 -4.05 -3.45
N LEU A 69 6.29 -5.22 -3.56
CA LEU A 69 6.91 -6.53 -3.41
C LEU A 69 6.77 -7.30 -4.71
N GLU A 70 7.89 -7.71 -5.27
CA GLU A 70 7.92 -8.61 -6.42
C GLU A 70 8.36 -10.00 -5.99
N ASN A 71 7.59 -11.01 -6.36
CA ASN A 71 8.03 -12.41 -6.37
C ASN A 71 7.91 -12.94 -7.80
N HIS A 72 8.55 -14.07 -8.11
CA HIS A 72 8.58 -14.73 -9.42
C HIS A 72 7.22 -14.81 -10.13
N ASN A 73 6.11 -14.84 -9.37
CA ASN A 73 4.75 -15.01 -9.88
C ASN A 73 3.79 -13.83 -9.61
N CYS A 74 4.14 -12.87 -8.75
CA CYS A 74 3.17 -11.86 -8.29
C CYS A 74 3.83 -10.54 -7.86
N SER A 75 3.13 -9.44 -8.15
CA SER A 75 3.48 -8.10 -7.70
C SER A 75 2.43 -7.60 -6.74
N ILE A 76 2.79 -7.38 -5.48
CA ILE A 76 1.89 -6.82 -4.48
C ILE A 76 2.33 -5.39 -4.18
N ILE A 77 1.42 -4.44 -4.38
CA ILE A 77 1.67 -3.04 -4.08
C ILE A 77 0.78 -2.63 -2.92
N PHE A 78 1.38 -2.33 -1.78
CA PHE A 78 0.71 -1.73 -0.65
C PHE A 78 0.75 -0.23 -0.75
N TYR A 79 -0.36 0.37 -0.38
CA TYR A 79 -0.51 1.81 -0.27
C TYR A 79 -0.96 2.16 1.15
N SER A 80 -0.31 3.14 1.77
CA SER A 80 -0.72 3.65 3.07
C SER A 80 -0.43 5.13 3.21
N GLN A 81 -1.21 5.78 4.07
CA GLN A 81 -1.01 7.17 4.46
C GLN A 81 -0.37 7.31 5.85
N ASN A 82 -0.16 6.18 6.54
CA ASN A 82 0.31 6.12 7.91
C ASN A 82 1.69 5.45 7.95
N GLU A 83 2.72 6.22 8.35
CA GLU A 83 4.11 5.72 8.38
C GLU A 83 4.32 4.57 9.34
N LYS A 84 3.70 4.62 10.52
CA LYS A 84 3.79 3.52 11.51
C LYS A 84 3.21 2.23 10.93
N HIS A 85 2.10 2.34 10.19
CA HIS A 85 1.48 1.20 9.55
C HIS A 85 2.31 0.66 8.38
N MET A 86 2.83 1.54 7.53
CA MET A 86 3.73 1.12 6.45
C MET A 86 5.00 0.45 6.97
N LYS A 87 5.55 0.92 8.10
CA LYS A 87 6.64 0.25 8.79
C LYS A 87 6.25 -1.16 9.24
N TYR A 88 5.08 -1.32 9.86
CA TYR A 88 4.57 -2.64 10.24
C TYR A 88 4.41 -3.58 9.04
N ILE A 89 3.82 -3.10 7.94
CA ILE A 89 3.66 -3.90 6.69
C ILE A 89 5.04 -4.30 6.17
N LYS A 90 5.98 -3.37 6.11
CA LYS A 90 7.36 -3.63 5.67
C LYS A 90 8.06 -4.66 6.56
N ASP A 91 7.91 -4.55 7.87
CA ASP A 91 8.63 -5.40 8.83
C ASP A 91 7.99 -6.79 8.98
N PHE A 92 6.66 -6.89 8.84
CA PHE A 92 5.89 -8.12 9.11
C PHE A 92 5.46 -8.87 7.84
N LEU A 93 4.77 -8.19 6.90
CA LEU A 93 4.20 -8.84 5.73
C LEU A 93 5.27 -9.21 4.69
N VAL A 94 6.34 -8.42 4.57
CA VAL A 94 7.46 -8.75 3.67
C VAL A 94 8.12 -10.06 4.08
N ARG A 95 8.34 -10.27 5.38
CA ARG A 95 8.90 -11.52 5.91
C ARG A 95 8.01 -12.73 5.67
N LEU A 96 6.70 -12.52 5.57
CA LEU A 96 5.70 -13.57 5.40
C LEU A 96 5.50 -13.95 3.93
N VAL A 97 5.66 -12.98 3.02
CA VAL A 97 5.46 -13.13 1.56
C VAL A 97 6.76 -13.47 0.83
N MET A 98 7.90 -13.04 1.36
CA MET A 98 9.24 -13.40 0.88
C MET A 98 9.97 -14.12 2.01
N PRO A 99 9.64 -15.41 2.25
CA PRO A 99 10.43 -16.20 3.16
C PRO A 99 11.86 -16.23 2.61
N LEU A 100 12.81 -15.71 3.38
CA LEU A 100 14.22 -15.85 3.06
C LEU A 100 14.46 -17.35 2.87
N GLU A 101 14.89 -17.76 1.67
CA GLU A 101 15.40 -19.11 1.48
C GLU A 101 16.56 -19.30 2.47
N ASN A 102 16.45 -20.35 3.30
CA ASN A 102 17.50 -20.75 4.24
C ASN A 102 18.68 -21.39 3.50
#